data_AF-A0A950VZ00-F1
#
_entry.id   AF-A0A950VZ00-F1
#
_cell.length_a   1.000
_cell.length_b   1.000
_cell.length_c   1.000
_cell.angle_alpha   90.00
_cell.angle_beta   90.00
_cell.angle_gamma   90.00
#
_symmetry.space_group_name_H-M   'P 1'
#
loop_
_entity.id
_entity.type
_entity.pdbx_description
1 polymer ?
#
loop_
_entity_poly.entity_id
_entity_poly.type
_entity_poly.pdbx_seq_one_letter_code
_entity_poly.pdbx_strand_id
1 'polypeptide(L)'
;MYERGGEKYFVVDEHTHFWDASPENWVKGQEQYAKGWIECFHAYMGLGPPETHWPLEKFMKYSAEDYERDVFEQGHADAAILQSTYLRSWYTTGFNTTEKNAGLMERNRDRVIVNGRFDPREGEAGLKQLEEDAKRYNLKGVKVYTAEWYNGSRGWSLSDPEAQVFLDKC
;
A
#
# COMPACT_ATOMS: atom_id res chain seq x y z
N MET A 1 -4.18 -1.59 22.98
CA MET A 1 -3.02 -0.95 23.65
C MET A 1 -2.13 -2.03 24.20
N TYR A 2 -0.91 -2.08 23.69
CA TYR A 2 0.13 -2.99 24.13
C TYR A 2 0.54 -2.70 25.58
N GLU A 3 0.75 -3.73 26.39
CA GLU A 3 1.17 -3.59 27.79
C GLU A 3 2.49 -4.30 28.03
N ARG A 4 3.44 -3.60 28.67
CA ARG A 4 4.73 -4.19 29.09
C ARG A 4 5.20 -3.54 30.36
N GLY A 5 5.53 -4.35 31.37
CA GLY A 5 6.06 -3.84 32.65
C GLY A 5 5.09 -2.95 33.44
N GLY A 6 3.77 -3.10 33.22
CA GLY A 6 2.74 -2.27 33.84
C GLY A 6 2.48 -0.93 33.12
N GLU A 7 3.20 -0.65 32.03
CA GLU A 7 2.96 0.52 31.17
C GLU A 7 2.13 0.14 29.94
N LYS A 8 1.25 1.05 29.53
CA LYS A 8 0.41 0.90 28.33
C LYS A 8 0.88 1.83 27.23
N TYR A 9 1.00 1.30 26.02
CA TYR A 9 1.47 2.02 24.84
C TYR A 9 0.36 2.05 23.79
N PHE A 10 0.19 3.21 23.17
CA PHE A 10 -0.58 3.34 21.94
C PHE A 10 0.36 3.12 20.76
N VAL A 11 0.15 2.05 20.00
CA VAL A 11 1.05 1.65 18.91
C VAL A 11 0.44 2.05 17.57
N VAL A 12 1.20 2.79 16.78
CA VAL A 12 0.83 3.13 15.40
C VAL A 12 1.79 2.42 14.46
N ASP A 13 1.25 1.59 13.58
CA ASP A 13 2.00 1.07 12.44
C ASP A 13 1.87 2.08 11.28
N GLU A 14 2.92 2.86 11.07
CA GLU A 14 2.90 3.92 10.06
C GLU A 14 3.12 3.43 8.63
N HIS A 15 3.38 2.15 8.40
CA HIS A 15 3.73 1.65 7.08
C HIS A 15 3.18 0.25 6.78
N THR A 16 1.90 0.18 6.45
CA THR A 16 1.25 -1.08 6.06
C THR A 16 0.75 -1.05 4.62
N HIS A 17 0.51 -2.25 4.08
CA HIS A 17 -0.06 -2.45 2.75
C HIS A 17 -1.18 -3.49 2.80
N PHE A 18 -2.26 -3.26 2.04
CA PHE A 18 -3.36 -4.20 1.85
C PHE A 18 -3.45 -4.56 0.37
N TRP A 19 -2.81 -5.67 -0.02
CA TRP A 19 -2.48 -5.94 -1.41
C TRP A 19 -3.25 -7.09 -2.04
N ASP A 20 -3.28 -7.06 -3.36
CA ASP A 20 -3.69 -8.16 -4.22
C ASP A 20 -2.67 -8.34 -5.35
N ALA A 21 -1.85 -9.37 -5.26
CA ALA A 21 -0.90 -9.78 -6.27
C ALA A 21 -1.23 -11.15 -6.86
N SER A 22 -2.48 -11.59 -6.71
CA SER A 22 -2.91 -12.88 -7.24
C SER A 22 -2.79 -12.92 -8.77
N PRO A 23 -2.61 -14.10 -9.38
CA PRO A 23 -2.45 -14.24 -10.83
C PRO A 23 -3.60 -13.62 -11.64
N GLU A 24 -4.82 -13.60 -11.09
CA GLU A 24 -6.00 -12.98 -11.72
C GLU A 24 -5.85 -11.46 -11.85
N ASN A 25 -5.00 -10.84 -11.03
CA ASN A 25 -4.71 -9.41 -11.09
C ASN A 25 -3.54 -9.10 -12.03
N TRP A 26 -2.88 -10.07 -12.68
CA TRP A 26 -1.70 -9.77 -13.50
C TRP A 26 -2.06 -9.17 -14.85
N VAL A 27 -1.30 -8.16 -15.28
CA VAL A 27 -1.40 -7.60 -16.63
C VAL A 27 -0.81 -8.58 -17.64
N LYS A 28 -1.58 -8.88 -18.69
CA LYS A 28 -1.15 -9.79 -19.77
C LYS A 28 0.17 -9.33 -20.40
N GLY A 29 1.14 -10.23 -20.48
CA GLY A 29 2.49 -9.96 -20.99
C GLY A 29 3.47 -9.35 -19.97
N GLN A 30 3.01 -9.10 -18.74
CA GLN A 30 3.82 -8.56 -17.63
C GLN A 30 3.92 -9.55 -16.47
N GLU A 31 3.51 -10.80 -16.66
CA GLU A 31 3.39 -11.84 -15.64
C GLU A 31 4.72 -12.08 -14.93
N GLN A 32 5.85 -12.10 -15.65
CA GLN A 32 7.16 -12.27 -15.02
C GLN A 32 7.50 -11.16 -14.02
N TYR A 33 7.03 -9.94 -14.24
CA TYR A 33 7.30 -8.81 -13.34
C TYR A 33 6.36 -8.81 -12.15
N ALA A 34 5.06 -9.07 -12.38
CA ALA A 34 4.08 -9.21 -11.30
C ALA A 34 4.44 -10.37 -10.36
N LYS A 35 4.88 -11.50 -10.92
CA LYS A 35 5.37 -12.66 -10.17
C LYS A 35 6.66 -12.34 -9.40
N GLY A 36 7.66 -11.80 -10.09
CA GLY A 36 8.95 -11.46 -9.45
C GLY A 36 8.81 -10.44 -8.32
N TRP A 37 7.89 -9.47 -8.47
CA TRP A 37 7.57 -8.51 -7.41
C TRP A 37 7.10 -9.21 -6.14
N ILE A 38 6.03 -10.01 -6.21
CA ILE A 38 5.45 -10.63 -5.01
C ILE A 38 6.35 -11.72 -4.40
N GLU A 39 7.08 -12.49 -5.23
CA GLU A 39 8.03 -13.50 -4.75
C GLU A 39 9.21 -12.86 -3.99
N CYS A 40 9.64 -11.67 -4.38
CA CYS A 40 10.68 -10.94 -3.67
C CYS A 40 10.24 -10.56 -2.24
N PHE A 41 9.00 -10.07 -2.07
CA PHE A 41 8.46 -9.76 -0.73
C PHE A 41 8.23 -11.01 0.11
N HIS A 42 7.73 -12.08 -0.51
CA HIS A 42 7.54 -13.37 0.16
C HIS A 42 8.86 -13.94 0.70
N ALA A 43 9.95 -13.82 -0.06
CA ALA A 43 11.28 -14.29 0.36
C ALA A 43 11.78 -13.63 1.65
N TYR A 44 11.41 -12.38 1.94
CA TYR A 44 11.79 -11.71 3.20
C TYR A 44 11.19 -12.36 4.44
N MET A 45 10.08 -13.12 4.33
CA MET A 45 9.55 -13.86 5.47
C MET A 45 10.56 -14.85 6.04
N GLY A 46 11.48 -15.36 5.20
CA GLY A 46 12.58 -16.23 5.64
C GLY A 46 13.51 -15.60 6.69
N LEU A 47 13.43 -14.30 6.93
CA LEU A 47 14.15 -13.60 8.00
C LEU A 47 13.45 -13.71 9.37
N GLY A 48 12.17 -14.08 9.40
CA GLY A 48 11.37 -14.24 10.61
C GLY A 48 11.29 -15.70 11.09
N PRO A 49 10.67 -15.95 12.26
CA PRO A 49 10.46 -17.29 12.80
C PRO A 49 9.64 -18.18 11.84
N PRO A 50 9.96 -19.48 11.69
CA PRO A 50 9.28 -20.37 10.74
C PRO A 50 7.75 -20.43 10.87
N GLU A 51 7.23 -20.29 12.09
CA GLU A 51 5.80 -20.26 12.38
C GLU A 51 5.06 -19.04 11.82
N THR A 52 5.80 -17.99 11.44
CA THR A 52 5.24 -16.78 10.80
C THR A 52 5.19 -16.89 9.27
N HIS A 53 5.77 -17.94 8.69
CA HIS A 53 5.90 -18.07 7.23
C HIS A 53 4.59 -18.52 6.60
N TRP A 54 4.07 -17.73 5.67
CA TRP A 54 2.93 -18.14 4.87
C TRP A 54 3.35 -18.92 3.61
N PRO A 55 2.52 -19.87 3.15
CA PRO A 55 2.59 -20.33 1.77
C PRO A 55 2.47 -19.15 0.80
N LEU A 56 3.19 -19.20 -0.32
CA LEU A 56 3.20 -18.12 -1.30
C LEU A 56 1.78 -17.80 -1.80
N GLU A 57 0.97 -18.82 -2.03
CA GLU A 57 -0.42 -18.68 -2.50
C GLU A 57 -1.28 -17.87 -1.52
N LYS A 58 -1.07 -18.05 -0.21
CA LYS A 58 -1.73 -17.24 0.83
C LYS A 58 -1.17 -15.82 0.82
N PHE A 59 0.14 -15.65 0.69
CA PHE A 59 0.80 -14.34 0.70
C PHE A 59 0.45 -13.49 -0.52
N MET A 60 0.10 -14.09 -1.66
CA MET A 60 -0.23 -13.32 -2.87
C MET A 60 -1.44 -12.40 -2.70
N LYS A 61 -2.34 -12.65 -1.75
CA LYS A 61 -3.53 -11.81 -1.55
C LYS A 61 -3.90 -11.71 -0.08
N TYR A 62 -3.84 -10.49 0.44
CA TYR A 62 -4.19 -10.23 1.82
C TYR A 62 -5.72 -10.10 1.95
N SER A 63 -6.36 -10.93 2.79
CA SER A 63 -7.77 -10.74 3.14
C SER A 63 -7.91 -9.69 4.23
N ALA A 64 -9.09 -9.06 4.34
CA ALA A 64 -9.35 -8.08 5.40
C ALA A 64 -9.29 -8.75 6.78
N GLU A 65 -9.78 -9.99 6.88
CA GLU A 65 -9.77 -10.79 8.09
C GLU A 65 -8.36 -11.18 8.52
N ASP A 66 -7.48 -11.56 7.58
CA ASP A 66 -6.08 -11.80 7.90
C ASP A 66 -5.41 -10.48 8.33
N TYR A 67 -5.69 -9.34 7.66
CA TYR A 67 -5.10 -8.05 8.03
C TYR A 67 -5.50 -7.64 9.46
N GLU A 68 -6.79 -7.73 9.77
CA GLU A 68 -7.32 -7.43 11.11
C GLU A 68 -6.66 -8.33 12.16
N ARG A 69 -6.60 -9.64 11.91
CA ARG A 69 -5.91 -10.56 12.83
C ARG A 69 -4.44 -10.21 13.03
N ASP A 70 -3.68 -10.04 11.95
CA ASP A 70 -2.22 -9.95 12.06
C ASP A 70 -1.76 -8.58 12.54
N VAL A 71 -2.36 -7.49 12.06
CA VAL A 71 -1.94 -6.13 12.41
C VAL A 71 -2.50 -5.72 13.76
N PHE A 72 -3.77 -6.02 14.00
CA PHE A 72 -4.49 -5.48 15.15
C PHE A 72 -4.57 -6.44 16.33
N GLU A 73 -4.89 -7.72 16.10
CA GLU A 73 -5.07 -8.69 17.20
C GLU A 73 -3.72 -9.22 17.68
N GLN A 74 -2.90 -9.75 16.76
CA GLN A 74 -1.61 -10.36 17.06
C GLN A 74 -0.46 -9.36 17.04
N GLY A 75 -0.49 -8.40 16.12
CA GLY A 75 0.52 -7.34 16.00
C GLY A 75 0.36 -6.22 17.04
N HIS A 76 -0.78 -6.17 17.72
CA HIS A 76 -1.09 -5.20 18.78
C HIS A 76 -1.05 -3.73 18.36
N ALA A 77 -1.09 -3.41 17.06
CA ALA A 77 -1.21 -2.03 16.59
C ALA A 77 -2.59 -1.47 16.98
N ASP A 78 -2.64 -0.28 17.56
CA ASP A 78 -3.89 0.41 17.85
C ASP A 78 -4.43 1.13 16.62
N ALA A 79 -3.53 1.67 15.79
CA ALA A 79 -3.83 2.26 14.49
C ALA A 79 -2.81 1.84 13.42
N ALA A 80 -3.22 1.87 12.16
CA ALA A 80 -2.37 1.56 11.01
C ALA A 80 -2.56 2.57 9.87
N ILE A 81 -1.48 2.92 9.19
CA ILE A 81 -1.46 3.83 8.04
C ILE A 81 -1.13 3.04 6.77
N LEU A 82 -2.12 2.92 5.88
CA LEU A 82 -1.98 2.25 4.60
C LEU A 82 -1.32 3.16 3.57
N GLN A 83 -0.18 2.70 3.04
CA GLN A 83 0.63 3.44 2.08
C GLN A 83 0.31 2.99 0.65
N SER A 84 -0.54 3.74 -0.06
CA SER A 84 -0.99 3.35 -1.40
C SER A 84 0.13 3.25 -2.44
N THR A 85 0.17 2.13 -3.17
CA THR A 85 1.12 1.83 -4.25
C THR A 85 0.38 1.09 -5.36
N TYR A 86 0.33 1.67 -6.56
CA TYR A 86 -0.64 1.25 -7.57
C TYR A 86 -0.10 0.12 -8.44
N LEU A 87 1.12 0.24 -8.97
CA LEU A 87 1.78 -0.75 -9.82
C LEU A 87 0.90 -1.23 -10.98
N ARG A 88 0.13 -0.32 -11.59
CA ARG A 88 -0.82 -0.65 -12.67
C ARG A 88 -0.17 -1.18 -13.95
N SER A 89 1.15 -1.00 -14.10
CA SER A 89 1.92 -1.64 -15.17
C SER A 89 2.01 -3.16 -15.03
N TRP A 90 1.82 -3.71 -13.82
CA TRP A 90 1.93 -5.15 -13.56
C TRP A 90 0.62 -5.75 -13.05
N TYR A 91 -0.24 -4.94 -12.43
CA TYR A 91 -1.50 -5.37 -11.84
C TYR A 91 -2.72 -4.63 -12.43
N THR A 92 -3.67 -5.37 -13.00
CA THR A 92 -4.81 -4.82 -13.77
C THR A 92 -5.70 -3.91 -12.91
N THR A 93 -5.96 -4.30 -11.67
CA THR A 93 -6.71 -3.51 -10.69
C THR A 93 -5.81 -2.74 -9.72
N GLY A 94 -4.50 -2.83 -9.91
CA GLY A 94 -3.46 -2.30 -9.03
C GLY A 94 -3.16 -3.21 -7.82
N PHE A 95 -2.01 -2.97 -7.18
CA PHE A 95 -1.50 -3.76 -6.06
C PHE A 95 -2.20 -3.40 -4.74
N ASN A 96 -2.09 -2.15 -4.26
CA ASN A 96 -2.83 -1.62 -3.11
C ASN A 96 -3.30 -0.16 -3.33
N THR A 97 -4.27 0.00 -4.23
CA THR A 97 -4.79 1.33 -4.59
C THR A 97 -5.47 2.04 -3.41
N THR A 98 -5.61 3.37 -3.48
CA THR A 98 -6.33 4.15 -2.46
C THR A 98 -7.75 3.62 -2.28
N GLU A 99 -8.43 3.28 -3.39
CA GLU A 99 -9.76 2.67 -3.37
C GLU A 99 -9.79 1.31 -2.67
N LYS A 100 -8.82 0.43 -2.94
CA LYS A 100 -8.73 -0.89 -2.27
C LYS A 100 -8.47 -0.72 -0.78
N ASN A 101 -7.53 0.16 -0.41
CA ASN A 101 -7.22 0.48 0.98
C ASN A 101 -8.43 1.12 1.69
N ALA A 102 -9.21 1.95 1.00
CA ALA A 102 -10.42 2.54 1.55
C ALA A 102 -11.46 1.48 1.93
N GLY A 103 -11.57 0.37 1.18
CA GLY A 103 -12.45 -0.75 1.58
C GLY A 103 -12.09 -1.33 2.96
N LEU A 104 -10.80 -1.40 3.30
CA LEU A 104 -10.33 -1.82 4.61
C LEU A 104 -10.56 -0.73 5.68
N MET A 105 -10.38 0.54 5.31
CA MET A 105 -10.70 1.69 6.16
C MET A 105 -12.18 1.73 6.54
N GLU A 106 -13.09 1.44 5.62
CA GLU A 106 -14.53 1.46 5.91
C GLU A 106 -14.95 0.43 6.98
N ARG A 107 -14.22 -0.69 7.07
CA ARG A 107 -14.39 -1.72 8.10
C ARG A 107 -13.79 -1.33 9.45
N ASN A 108 -12.74 -0.52 9.45
CA ASN A 108 -11.90 -0.20 10.60
C ASN A 108 -11.68 1.31 10.75
N ARG A 109 -12.74 2.12 10.63
CA ARG A 109 -12.66 3.59 10.47
C ARG A 109 -11.98 4.31 11.64
N ASP A 110 -11.97 3.72 12.82
CA ASP A 110 -11.35 4.23 14.04
C ASP A 110 -9.85 3.86 14.16
N ARG A 111 -9.36 2.94 13.31
CA ARG A 111 -8.00 2.37 13.41
C ARG A 111 -7.19 2.51 12.13
N VAL A 112 -7.82 2.60 10.98
CA VAL A 112 -7.13 2.67 9.68
C VAL A 112 -7.16 4.09 9.13
N ILE A 113 -5.99 4.59 8.77
CA ILE A 113 -5.79 5.80 7.99
C ILE A 113 -5.28 5.39 6.61
N VAL A 114 -5.80 6.00 5.56
CA VAL A 114 -5.31 5.79 4.19
C VAL A 114 -4.53 7.02 3.75
N ASN A 115 -3.28 6.81 3.35
CA ASN A 115 -2.56 7.79 2.57
C ASN A 115 -2.83 7.57 1.08
N GLY A 116 -2.98 8.66 0.34
CA GLY A 116 -3.06 8.60 -1.10
C GLY A 116 -1.68 8.36 -1.72
N ARG A 117 -1.58 8.66 -3.00
CA ARG A 117 -0.31 8.67 -3.73
C ARG A 117 -0.33 9.78 -4.75
N PHE A 118 0.84 10.14 -5.26
CA PHE A 118 0.93 10.81 -6.55
C PHE A 118 2.04 10.27 -7.44
N ASP A 119 1.87 10.46 -8.76
CA ASP A 119 2.91 10.29 -9.77
C ASP A 119 2.83 11.47 -10.74
N PRO A 120 3.85 12.34 -10.81
CA PRO A 120 3.78 13.56 -11.60
C PRO A 120 3.69 13.29 -13.11
N ARG A 121 4.08 12.10 -13.57
CA ARG A 121 4.00 11.70 -14.98
C ARG A 121 2.56 11.55 -15.48
N GLU A 122 1.59 11.45 -14.57
CA GLU A 122 0.16 11.45 -14.89
C GLU A 122 -0.41 12.85 -15.18
N GLY A 123 0.38 13.91 -14.95
CA GLY A 123 0.02 15.29 -15.25
C GLY A 123 -1.28 15.74 -14.58
N GLU A 124 -2.05 16.59 -15.27
CA GLU A 124 -3.30 17.17 -14.75
C GLU A 124 -4.33 16.12 -14.33
N ALA A 125 -4.39 14.98 -15.02
CA ALA A 125 -5.31 13.90 -14.67
C ALA A 125 -4.96 13.28 -13.32
N GLY A 126 -3.68 13.03 -13.06
CA GLY A 126 -3.19 12.56 -11.77
C GLY A 126 -3.42 13.56 -10.64
N LEU A 127 -3.24 14.86 -10.93
CA LEU A 127 -3.47 15.93 -9.95
C LEU A 127 -4.94 16.02 -9.55
N LYS A 128 -5.84 15.96 -10.54
CA LYS A 128 -7.28 15.94 -10.31
C LYS A 128 -7.69 14.71 -9.48
N GLN A 129 -7.14 13.54 -9.81
CA GLN A 129 -7.41 12.33 -9.03
C GLN A 129 -6.94 12.47 -7.57
N LEU A 130 -5.75 13.06 -7.34
CA LEU A 130 -5.27 13.32 -5.98
C LEU A 130 -6.23 14.21 -5.19
N GLU A 131 -6.72 15.30 -5.79
CA GLU A 131 -7.68 16.20 -5.13
C GLU A 131 -9.03 15.52 -4.85
N GLU A 132 -9.50 14.67 -5.77
CA GLU A 132 -10.73 13.90 -5.61
C GLU A 132 -10.59 12.83 -4.51
N ASP A 133 -9.48 12.10 -4.51
CA ASP A 133 -9.16 11.10 -3.47
C ASP A 133 -8.99 11.76 -2.10
N ALA A 134 -8.31 12.90 -2.03
CA ALA A 134 -8.15 13.68 -0.80
C ALA A 134 -9.50 14.05 -0.18
N LYS A 135 -10.46 14.52 -1.00
CA LYS A 135 -11.82 14.85 -0.55
C LYS A 135 -12.61 13.60 -0.18
N ARG A 136 -12.58 12.57 -1.03
CA ARG A 136 -13.38 11.35 -0.87
C ARG A 136 -12.99 10.55 0.37
N TYR A 137 -11.69 10.43 0.63
CA TYR A 137 -11.15 9.57 1.68
C TYR A 137 -10.59 10.37 2.87
N ASN A 138 -10.67 11.70 2.86
CA ASN A 138 -10.14 12.57 3.91
C ASN A 138 -8.66 12.29 4.21
N LEU A 139 -7.86 12.15 3.14
CA LEU A 139 -6.46 11.75 3.21
C LEU A 139 -5.67 12.66 4.16
N LYS A 140 -4.74 12.06 4.92
CA LYS A 140 -3.84 12.78 5.84
C LYS A 140 -2.42 12.95 5.30
N GLY A 141 -2.11 12.26 4.21
CA GLY A 141 -0.83 12.31 3.55
C GLY A 141 -0.83 11.51 2.27
N VAL A 142 0.35 11.44 1.66
CA VAL A 142 0.62 10.71 0.43
C VAL A 142 1.85 9.84 0.60
N LYS A 143 1.85 8.66 -0.02
CA LYS A 143 3.04 7.88 -0.28
C LYS A 143 3.43 8.03 -1.75
N VAL A 144 4.67 8.43 -1.98
CA VAL A 144 5.24 8.53 -3.33
C VAL A 144 6.09 7.30 -3.62
N TYR A 145 5.89 6.69 -4.80
CA TYR A 145 6.73 5.60 -5.27
C TYR A 145 7.51 6.04 -6.51
N THR A 146 8.69 6.58 -6.28
CA THR A 146 9.55 7.17 -7.32
C THR A 146 10.09 6.14 -8.32
N ALA A 147 10.07 4.86 -7.98
CA ALA A 147 10.49 3.75 -8.85
C ALA A 147 9.33 3.04 -9.57
N GLU A 148 8.12 3.61 -9.54
CA GLU A 148 6.97 3.01 -10.21
C GLU A 148 7.19 2.94 -11.73
N TRP A 149 6.81 1.80 -12.33
CA TRP A 149 6.83 1.66 -13.78
C TRP A 149 5.61 2.35 -14.38
N TYR A 150 5.84 3.23 -15.34
CA TYR A 150 4.78 3.97 -16.03
C TYR A 150 5.21 4.29 -17.46
N ASN A 151 4.43 3.85 -18.45
CA ASN A 151 4.66 4.13 -19.88
C ASN A 151 6.12 3.92 -20.35
N GLY A 152 6.75 2.82 -19.91
CA GLY A 152 8.13 2.47 -20.27
C GLY A 152 9.22 3.15 -19.40
N SER A 153 8.86 4.13 -18.57
CA SER A 153 9.76 4.68 -17.56
C SER A 153 9.78 3.79 -16.30
N ARG A 154 10.96 3.67 -15.68
CA ARG A 154 11.18 2.94 -14.42
C ARG A 154 11.22 3.86 -13.19
N GLY A 155 10.92 5.16 -13.36
CA GLY A 155 10.86 6.07 -12.22
C GLY A 155 10.84 7.55 -12.58
N TRP A 156 10.91 8.37 -11.53
CA TRP A 156 10.93 9.83 -11.53
C TRP A 156 11.62 10.32 -10.24
N SER A 157 11.99 11.60 -10.16
CA SER A 157 12.62 12.20 -8.98
C SER A 157 11.69 13.21 -8.31
N LEU A 158 11.74 13.28 -6.97
CA LEU A 158 11.07 14.35 -6.23
C LEU A 158 11.58 15.75 -6.57
N SER A 159 12.78 15.85 -7.15
CA SER A 159 13.34 17.11 -7.64
C SER A 159 12.86 17.50 -9.04
N ASP A 160 12.08 16.65 -9.73
CA ASP A 160 11.57 16.96 -11.06
C ASP A 160 10.56 18.12 -10.96
N PRO A 161 10.58 19.10 -11.88
CA PRO A 161 9.66 20.24 -11.83
C PRO A 161 8.18 19.85 -11.76
N GLU A 162 7.81 18.77 -12.42
CA GLU A 162 6.46 18.24 -12.44
C GLU A 162 6.03 17.68 -11.07
N ALA A 163 6.97 17.19 -10.26
CA ALA A 163 6.69 16.77 -8.89
C ALA A 163 6.28 17.94 -8.00
N GLN A 164 6.89 19.12 -8.20
CA GLN A 164 6.59 20.31 -7.41
C GLN A 164 5.12 20.71 -7.48
N VAL A 165 4.47 20.56 -8.64
CA VAL A 165 3.04 20.87 -8.83
C VAL A 165 2.14 20.05 -7.89
N PHE A 166 2.51 18.79 -7.64
CA PHE A 166 1.80 17.91 -6.71
C PHE A 166 2.18 18.19 -5.26
N LEU A 167 3.46 18.47 -4.99
CA LEU A 167 3.95 18.82 -3.67
C LEU A 167 3.30 20.10 -3.14
N ASP A 168 3.06 21.11 -3.99
CA ASP A 168 2.38 22.35 -3.61
C ASP A 168 0.92 22.15 -3.15
N LYS A 169 0.33 20.99 -3.43
CA LYS A 169 -1.02 20.60 -2.97
C LYS A 169 -1.02 19.84 -1.64
N CYS A 170 0.12 19.29 -1.24
CA CYS A 170 0.28 18.45 -0.06
C CYS A 170 0.72 19.29 1.15
#